data_AF-A0A662UMY6-F1
#
_entry.id   AF-A0A662UMY6-F1
#
_cell.length_a   1.000
_cell.length_b   1.000
_cell.length_c   1.000
_cell.angle_alpha   90.00
_cell.angle_beta   90.00
_cell.angle_gamma   90.00
#
_symmetry.space_group_name_H-M   'P 1'
#
loop_
_entity.id
_entity.type
_entity.pdbx_description
1 polymer ?
#
loop_
_entity_poly.entity_id
_entity_poly.type
_entity_poly.pdbx_seq_one_letter_code
_entity_poly.pdbx_strand_id
1 'polypeptide(L)'
;MPYRTHDKRVRNYDLAVIPDVVRSKFEARKSAMVDDQKQYQSLLTDMEIKVRGILDSHGIFGNFRIPYLNFARALFRAKGRNSGLALRKYATCEKAKFVEAGLDPVILDEIIQAVIGAVAY
;
A
#
# COMPACT_ATOMS: atom_id res chain seq x y z
N MET A 1 -19.37 17.86 14.47
CA MET A 1 -18.39 17.76 15.59
C MET A 1 -17.40 18.91 15.47
N PRO A 2 -17.16 19.70 16.53
CA PRO A 2 -16.13 20.72 16.49
C PRO A 2 -14.76 20.09 16.18
N TYR A 3 -13.97 20.79 15.36
CA TYR A 3 -12.64 20.32 14.94
C TYR A 3 -11.72 20.17 16.15
N ARG A 4 -10.87 19.14 16.15
CA ARG A 4 -9.95 18.90 17.28
C ARG A 4 -8.85 19.95 17.27
N THR A 5 -8.76 20.75 18.33
CA THR A 5 -7.65 21.69 18.55
C THR A 5 -6.34 20.95 18.82
N HIS A 6 -5.21 21.65 18.66
CA HIS A 6 -3.88 21.09 18.93
C HIS A 6 -3.76 20.58 20.38
N ASP A 7 -4.24 21.34 21.36
CA ASP A 7 -4.25 20.96 22.78
C ASP A 7 -4.96 19.63 23.04
N LYS A 8 -6.14 19.46 22.43
CA LYS A 8 -6.92 18.22 22.56
C LYS A 8 -6.17 17.03 21.95
N ARG A 9 -5.39 17.24 20.89
CA ARG A 9 -4.59 16.18 20.26
C ARG A 9 -3.37 15.80 21.11
N VAL A 10 -2.66 16.79 21.67
CA VAL A 10 -1.51 16.57 22.56
C VAL A 10 -1.94 15.82 23.81
N ARG A 11 -2.95 16.32 24.52
CA ARG A 11 -3.45 15.68 25.75
C ARG A 11 -3.86 14.22 25.53
N ASN A 12 -4.53 13.93 24.41
CA ASN A 12 -4.94 12.56 24.09
C ASN A 12 -3.73 11.65 23.78
N TYR A 13 -2.65 12.20 23.23
CA TYR A 13 -1.42 11.46 23.01
C TYR A 13 -0.78 11.06 24.34
N ASP A 14 -0.62 12.01 25.28
CA ASP A 14 -0.02 11.76 26.59
C ASP A 14 -0.76 10.64 27.34
N LEU A 15 -2.09 10.63 27.29
CA LEU A 15 -2.92 9.58 27.89
C LEU A 15 -2.77 8.22 27.20
N ALA A 16 -2.46 8.20 25.89
CA ALA A 16 -2.35 6.98 25.11
C ALA A 16 -1.01 6.25 25.28
N VAL A 17 0.04 6.95 25.72
CA VAL A 17 1.43 6.46 25.79
C VAL A 17 1.93 6.17 27.20
N ILE A 18 1.03 6.12 28.19
CA ILE A 18 1.37 5.67 29.55
C ILE A 18 1.95 4.24 29.49
N PRO A 19 3.14 3.96 30.04
CA PRO A 19 3.84 2.68 29.84
C PRO A 19 3.01 1.43 30.12
N ASP A 20 2.23 1.42 31.22
CA ASP A 20 1.38 0.27 31.57
C ASP A 20 0.20 0.09 30.60
N VAL A 21 -0.35 1.19 30.08
CA VAL A 21 -1.41 1.17 29.05
C VAL A 21 -0.85 0.64 27.74
N VAL A 22 0.38 1.00 27.39
CA VAL A 22 1.05 0.48 26.19
C VAL A 22 1.33 -1.01 26.34
N ARG A 23 1.98 -1.43 27.44
CA ARG A 23 2.32 -2.84 27.70
C ARG A 23 1.09 -3.74 27.60
N SER A 24 0.04 -3.43 28.37
CA SER A 24 -1.19 -4.23 28.41
C SER A 24 -1.89 -4.35 27.05
N LYS A 25 -1.94 -3.27 26.26
CA LYS A 25 -2.51 -3.30 24.89
C LYS A 25 -1.72 -4.20 23.96
N PHE A 26 -0.39 -4.16 24.02
CA PHE A 26 0.46 -5.01 23.19
C PHE A 26 0.34 -6.47 23.59
N GLU A 27 0.41 -6.79 24.89
CA GLU A 27 0.24 -8.16 25.40
C GLU A 27 -1.10 -8.77 24.94
N ALA A 28 -2.18 -8.00 25.02
CA ALA A 28 -3.51 -8.46 24.62
C ALA A 28 -3.69 -8.69 23.11
N ARG A 29 -2.89 -8.03 22.25
CA ARG A 29 -3.10 -8.04 20.79
C ARG A 29 -1.98 -8.69 19.99
N LYS A 30 -0.84 -9.00 20.62
CA LYS A 30 0.37 -9.44 19.92
C LYS A 30 0.13 -10.66 19.02
N SER A 31 -0.63 -11.65 19.49
CA SER A 31 -0.94 -12.85 18.69
C SER A 31 -1.68 -12.50 17.40
N ALA A 32 -2.80 -11.79 17.51
CA ALA A 32 -3.58 -11.33 16.35
C ALA A 32 -2.74 -10.45 15.40
N MET A 33 -1.93 -9.53 15.93
CA MET A 33 -1.03 -8.70 15.12
C MET A 33 -0.02 -9.53 14.32
N VAL A 34 0.53 -10.60 14.92
CA VAL A 34 1.48 -11.50 14.24
C VAL A 34 0.77 -12.30 13.16
N ASP A 35 -0.45 -12.77 13.39
CA ASP A 35 -1.22 -13.53 12.41
C ASP A 35 -1.61 -12.66 11.22
N ASP A 36 -2.12 -11.45 11.48
CA ASP A 36 -2.42 -10.47 10.44
C ASP A 36 -1.15 -10.11 9.64
N GLN A 37 -0.04 -9.85 10.33
CA GLN A 37 1.23 -9.53 9.67
C GLN A 37 1.69 -10.66 8.76
N LYS A 38 1.61 -11.93 9.20
CA LYS A 38 1.98 -13.09 8.36
C LYS A 38 1.12 -13.15 7.10
N GLN A 39 -0.20 -13.02 7.25
CA GLN A 39 -1.13 -13.08 6.13
C GLN A 39 -0.87 -11.96 5.12
N TYR A 40 -0.81 -10.70 5.59
CA TYR A 40 -0.61 -9.57 4.70
C TYR A 40 0.77 -9.55 4.07
N GLN A 41 1.81 -9.99 4.80
CA GLN A 41 3.16 -10.12 4.24
C GLN A 41 3.18 -11.14 3.11
N SER A 42 2.52 -12.29 3.26
CA SER A 42 2.42 -13.31 2.20
C SER A 42 1.79 -12.72 0.93
N LEU A 43 0.63 -12.07 1.08
CA LEU A 43 -0.08 -11.47 -0.06
C LEU A 43 0.74 -10.37 -0.75
N LEU A 44 1.48 -9.59 0.03
CA LEU A 44 2.36 -8.55 -0.48
C LEU A 44 3.54 -9.15 -1.26
N THR A 45 4.21 -10.15 -0.70
CA THR A 45 5.36 -10.79 -1.35
C THR A 45 4.96 -11.51 -2.64
N ASP A 46 3.81 -12.18 -2.67
CA ASP A 46 3.30 -12.85 -3.87
C ASP A 46 3.04 -11.84 -5.00
N MET A 47 2.46 -10.69 -4.65
CA MET A 47 2.26 -9.59 -5.59
C MET A 47 3.59 -9.02 -6.11
N GLU A 48 4.57 -8.81 -5.23
CA GLU A 48 5.88 -8.29 -5.62
C GLU A 48 6.65 -9.27 -6.52
N ILE A 49 6.58 -10.57 -6.26
CA ILE A 49 7.18 -11.60 -7.13
C ILE A 49 6.54 -11.56 -8.52
N LYS A 50 5.20 -11.46 -8.60
CA LYS A 50 4.49 -11.34 -9.88
C LYS A 50 4.91 -10.09 -10.65
N VAL A 51 4.98 -8.94 -9.98
CA VAL A 51 5.43 -7.68 -10.61
C VAL A 51 6.90 -7.77 -11.02
N ARG A 52 7.77 -8.41 -10.25
CA ARG A 52 9.15 -8.64 -10.66
C ARG A 52 9.24 -9.43 -11.95
N GLY A 53 8.40 -10.44 -12.16
CA GLY A 53 8.32 -11.18 -13.42
C GLY A 53 7.97 -10.29 -14.62
N ILE A 54 7.06 -9.34 -14.45
CA ILE A 54 6.74 -8.31 -15.47
C ILE A 54 7.97 -7.43 -15.75
N LEU A 55 8.62 -6.96 -14.69
CA LEU A 55 9.81 -6.11 -14.83
C LEU A 55 10.98 -6.87 -15.49
N ASP A 56 11.12 -8.17 -15.22
CA ASP A 56 12.10 -9.05 -15.86
C ASP A 56 11.86 -9.16 -17.37
N SER A 57 10.61 -9.34 -17.81
CA SER A 57 10.29 -9.41 -19.25
C SER A 57 10.52 -8.10 -20.00
N HIS A 58 10.47 -6.97 -19.30
CA HIS A 58 10.77 -5.64 -19.83
C HIS A 58 12.23 -5.21 -19.63
N GLY A 59 13.11 -6.10 -19.14
CA GLY A 59 14.52 -5.80 -18.94
C GLY A 59 14.81 -4.76 -17.85
N ILE A 60 13.88 -4.52 -16.92
CA ILE A 60 14.06 -3.61 -15.79
C ILE A 60 14.81 -4.35 -14.67
N PHE A 61 16.01 -3.89 -14.32
CA PHE A 61 16.88 -4.56 -13.34
C PHE A 61 17.29 -3.66 -12.17
N GLY A 62 17.74 -4.30 -11.08
CA GLY A 62 18.29 -3.61 -9.92
C GLY A 62 17.36 -2.53 -9.35
N ASN A 63 17.94 -1.36 -9.07
CA ASN A 63 17.25 -0.25 -8.43
C ASN A 63 16.15 0.37 -9.30
N PHE A 64 16.20 0.17 -10.63
CA PHE A 64 15.15 0.65 -11.53
C PHE A 64 13.79 -0.04 -11.28
N ARG A 65 13.76 -1.17 -10.55
CA ARG A 65 12.51 -1.83 -10.14
C ARG A 65 11.77 -1.10 -9.02
N ILE A 66 12.49 -0.34 -8.19
CA ILE A 66 11.95 0.22 -6.95
C ILE A 66 10.73 1.13 -7.22
N PRO A 67 10.76 2.06 -8.19
CA PRO A 67 9.60 2.90 -8.49
C PRO A 67 8.37 2.09 -8.92
N TYR A 68 8.54 1.06 -9.75
CA TYR A 68 7.46 0.18 -10.19
C TYR A 68 6.87 -0.65 -9.05
N LEU A 69 7.71 -1.17 -8.15
CA LEU A 69 7.25 -1.87 -6.95
C LEU A 69 6.49 -0.94 -6.00
N ASN A 70 6.93 0.32 -5.88
CA ASN A 70 6.21 1.32 -5.07
C ASN A 70 4.84 1.65 -5.66
N PHE A 71 4.73 1.76 -6.98
CA PHE A 71 3.45 1.88 -7.68
C PHE A 71 2.55 0.67 -7.37
N ALA A 72 3.05 -0.55 -7.51
CA ALA A 72 2.30 -1.77 -7.22
C ALA A 72 1.81 -1.84 -5.76
N ARG A 73 2.66 -1.45 -4.79
CA ARG A 73 2.31 -1.35 -3.36
C ARG A 73 1.21 -0.32 -3.09
N ALA A 74 1.24 0.82 -3.79
CA ALA A 74 0.20 1.83 -3.68
C ALA A 74 -1.17 1.28 -4.14
N LEU A 75 -1.21 0.55 -5.26
CA LEU A 75 -2.40 -0.14 -5.74
C LEU A 75 -2.86 -1.24 -4.79
N PHE A 76 -1.94 -2.04 -4.26
CA PHE A 76 -2.25 -3.10 -3.29
C PHE A 76 -2.91 -2.55 -2.02
N ARG A 77 -2.41 -1.43 -1.50
CA ARG A 77 -3.04 -0.73 -0.38
C ARG A 77 -4.41 -0.17 -0.75
N ALA A 78 -4.55 0.37 -1.96
CA ALA A 78 -5.80 0.97 -2.43
C ALA A 78 -6.91 -0.06 -2.61
N LYS A 79 -6.62 -1.26 -3.13
CA LYS A 79 -7.61 -2.33 -3.30
C LYS A 79 -8.16 -2.88 -1.99
N GLY A 80 -7.41 -2.76 -0.89
CA GLY A 80 -7.90 -3.12 0.44
C GLY A 80 -8.96 -2.16 1.00
N ARG A 81 -9.12 -0.98 0.39
CA ARG A 81 -10.05 0.08 0.86
C ARG A 81 -11.09 0.48 -0.19
N ASN A 82 -10.85 0.15 -1.46
CA ASN A 82 -11.66 0.56 -2.59
C ASN A 82 -11.94 -0.63 -3.51
N SER A 83 -13.07 -0.60 -4.20
CA SER A 83 -13.45 -1.60 -5.19
C SER A 83 -14.12 -0.95 -6.40
N GLY A 84 -14.32 -1.74 -7.47
CA GLY A 84 -15.05 -1.32 -8.67
C GLY A 84 -14.53 -0.03 -9.29
N LEU A 85 -15.45 0.88 -9.62
CA LEU A 85 -15.16 2.15 -10.29
C LEU A 85 -14.21 3.05 -9.49
N ALA A 86 -14.32 3.07 -8.17
CA ALA A 86 -13.47 3.90 -7.32
C ALA A 86 -12.01 3.45 -7.39
N LEU A 87 -11.78 2.12 -7.34
CA LEU A 87 -10.43 1.56 -7.46
C LEU A 87 -9.82 1.84 -8.84
N ARG A 88 -10.62 1.73 -9.92
CA ARG A 88 -10.14 2.04 -11.28
C ARG A 88 -9.75 3.51 -11.43
N LYS A 89 -10.57 4.44 -10.92
CA LYS A 89 -10.23 5.88 -10.91
C LYS A 89 -8.95 6.15 -10.13
N TYR A 90 -8.78 5.52 -8.97
CA TYR A 90 -7.55 5.64 -8.18
C TYR A 90 -6.33 5.14 -8.99
N ALA A 91 -6.45 3.98 -9.63
CA ALA A 91 -5.37 3.43 -10.46
C ALA A 91 -5.00 4.36 -11.63
N THR A 92 -5.99 4.98 -12.29
CA THR A 92 -5.73 6.00 -13.34
C THR A 92 -4.96 7.20 -12.79
N CYS A 93 -5.38 7.76 -11.63
CA CYS A 93 -4.66 8.88 -11.03
C CYS A 93 -3.23 8.51 -10.63
N GLU A 94 -3.05 7.33 -10.04
CA GLU A 94 -1.74 6.86 -9.60
C GLU A 94 -0.84 6.57 -10.81
N LYS A 95 -1.37 5.99 -11.89
CA LYS A 95 -0.65 5.80 -13.15
C LYS A 95 -0.16 7.13 -13.69
N ALA A 96 -1.04 8.13 -13.81
CA ALA A 96 -0.67 9.46 -14.31
C ALA A 96 0.51 10.07 -13.53
N LYS A 97 0.48 9.97 -12.18
CA LYS A 97 1.59 10.43 -11.33
C LYS A 97 2.91 9.74 -11.63
N PHE A 98 2.90 8.42 -11.83
CA PHE A 98 4.12 7.66 -12.06
C PHE A 98 4.63 7.75 -13.51
N VAL A 99 3.74 7.93 -14.49
CA VAL A 99 4.12 8.28 -15.86
C VAL A 99 4.84 9.62 -15.88
N GLU A 100 4.29 10.63 -15.20
CA GLU A 100 4.94 11.94 -15.07
C GLU A 100 6.30 11.85 -14.34
N ALA A 101 6.44 10.90 -13.42
CA ALA A 101 7.72 10.59 -12.77
C ALA A 101 8.71 9.80 -13.67
N GLY A 102 8.36 9.53 -14.92
CA GLY A 102 9.22 8.91 -15.93
C GLY A 102 9.11 7.39 -16.07
N LEU A 103 8.08 6.76 -15.52
CA LEU A 103 7.86 5.32 -15.68
C LEU A 103 7.09 5.02 -16.97
N ASP A 104 7.46 3.92 -17.62
CA ASP A 104 6.80 3.44 -18.83
C ASP A 104 5.31 3.12 -18.59
N PRO A 105 4.37 3.81 -19.28
CA PRO A 105 2.93 3.59 -19.12
C PRO A 105 2.46 2.18 -19.46
N VAL A 106 3.13 1.48 -20.37
CA VAL A 106 2.78 0.10 -20.78
C VAL A 106 3.05 -0.86 -19.64
N ILE A 107 4.24 -0.76 -19.02
CA ILE A 107 4.60 -1.57 -17.85
C ILE A 107 3.64 -1.27 -16.69
N LEU A 108 3.27 0.00 -16.49
CA LEU A 108 2.32 0.38 -15.45
C LEU A 108 0.94 -0.26 -15.68
N ASP A 109 0.45 -0.35 -16.92
CA ASP A 109 -0.83 -1.02 -17.22
C ASP A 109 -0.80 -2.52 -16.91
N GLU A 110 0.30 -3.20 -17.26
CA GLU A 110 0.49 -4.61 -16.90
C GLU A 110 0.50 -4.81 -15.38
N ILE A 111 1.13 -3.89 -14.63
CA ILE A 111 1.12 -3.91 -13.17
C ILE A 111 -0.29 -3.67 -12.62
N ILE A 112 -1.06 -2.72 -13.16
CA ILE A 112 -2.45 -2.47 -12.75
C ILE A 112 -3.26 -3.76 -12.93
N GLN A 113 -3.20 -4.36 -14.12
CA GLN A 113 -3.90 -5.60 -14.40
C GLN A 113 -3.45 -6.73 -13.47
N ALA A 114 -2.15 -6.84 -13.18
CA ALA A 114 -1.60 -7.86 -12.31
C ALA A 114 -2.03 -7.72 -10.84
N VAL A 115 -2.19 -6.49 -10.34
CA VAL A 115 -2.43 -6.19 -8.92
C VAL A 115 -3.92 -6.08 -8.58
N ILE A 116 -4.71 -5.42 -9.44
CA ILE A 116 -6.14 -5.13 -9.20
C ILE A 116 -7.08 -5.83 -10.19
N GLY A 117 -6.56 -6.52 -11.22
CA GLY A 117 -7.37 -7.32 -12.15
C GLY A 117 -8.27 -6.52 -13.08
N ALA A 118 -7.98 -5.23 -13.29
CA ALA A 118 -8.78 -4.35 -14.13
C ALA A 118 -7.89 -3.41 -14.95
N VAL A 119 -8.41 -2.96 -16.09
CA VAL A 119 -7.77 -1.94 -16.92
C VAL A 119 -8.05 -0.56 -16.33
N ALA A 120 -7.00 0.26 -16.19
CA ALA A 120 -7.13 1.68 -15.90
C ALA A 120 -7.82 2.40 -17.08
N TYR A 121 -8.46 3.54 -16.82
CA TYR A 121 -9.03 4.38 -17.88
C TYR A 121 -7.95 5.06 -18.71
#